data_AF-A0A2V5KF55-F1
#
_entry.id   AF-A0A2V5KF55-F1
#
_cell.length_a   1.000
_cell.length_b   1.000
_cell.length_c   1.000
_cell.angle_alpha   90.00
_cell.angle_beta   90.00
_cell.angle_gamma   90.00
#
_symmetry.space_group_name_H-M   'P 1'
#
loop_
_entity.id
_entity.type
_entity.pdbx_description
1 polymer ?
#
loop_
_entity_poly.entity_id
_entity_poly.type
_entity_poly.pdbx_seq_one_letter_code
_entity_poly.pdbx_strand_id
1 'polypeptide(L)'
;MCQTPDCRTPSLDIRCLAQAPLQRHSAFVPDRPPRLHRVFKGYDPPLYFVTFNTHKRKKLLANPEVHAALVHFAQEGSPRGIGLGRYVIMPDHVHLFVRGNLDFSLRQWVRMMKRALSNAILAEPPHLQQGFFDHLIR
;
A
#
# COMPACT_ATOMS: atom_id res chain seq x y z
N MET A 1 42.72 62.17 -5.79
CA MET A 1 43.40 62.36 -4.49
C MET A 1 42.28 62.55 -3.46
N CYS A 2 42.03 61.73 -2.45
CA CYS A 2 42.80 60.67 -1.81
C CYS A 2 41.84 59.78 -1.00
N GLN A 3 42.11 58.47 -1.04
CA GLN A 3 42.15 57.56 0.12
C GLN A 3 40.86 57.09 0.82
N THR A 4 40.64 55.78 0.71
CA THR A 4 40.07 54.90 1.75
C THR A 4 40.91 54.94 3.04
N PRO A 5 40.27 54.79 4.20
CA PRO A 5 40.45 53.57 5.03
C PRO A 5 39.14 53.22 5.79
N ASP A 6 38.93 52.18 6.58
CA ASP A 6 39.45 50.83 6.81
C ASP A 6 38.55 50.27 7.96
N CYS A 7 38.45 48.94 8.07
CA CYS A 7 38.14 48.13 9.27
C CYS A 7 36.93 48.43 10.19
N ARG A 8 36.00 47.44 10.30
CA ARG A 8 35.69 46.64 11.53
C ARG A 8 34.32 45.91 11.46
N THR A 9 34.35 44.58 11.56
CA THR A 9 33.30 43.67 12.11
C THR A 9 32.82 44.09 13.52
N PRO A 10 31.73 43.58 14.15
CA PRO A 10 30.95 42.34 13.92
C PRO A 10 29.40 42.51 14.06
N SER A 11 28.62 41.43 13.87
CA SER A 11 27.50 40.98 14.75
C SER A 11 26.42 40.19 14.00
N LEU A 12 26.09 39.02 14.56
CA LEU A 12 24.83 38.32 14.34
C LEU A 12 23.67 39.20 14.85
N ASP A 13 22.55 39.26 14.11
CA ASP A 13 21.28 38.65 14.58
C ASP A 13 20.07 38.86 13.65
N ILE A 14 19.51 37.70 13.25
CA ILE A 14 18.10 37.28 13.33
C ILE A 14 16.97 38.25 12.92
N ARG A 15 16.30 37.88 11.81
CA ARG A 15 14.83 37.80 11.52
C ARG A 15 14.72 37.70 9.99
N CYS A 16 13.93 36.87 9.31
CA CYS A 16 12.66 36.23 9.62
C CYS A 16 12.38 35.17 8.52
N LEU A 17 12.05 33.94 8.92
CA LEU A 17 11.08 32.99 8.37
C LEU A 17 10.79 32.97 6.84
N ALA A 18 11.04 31.83 6.19
CA ALA A 18 9.98 30.97 5.63
C ALA A 18 10.53 29.72 4.91
N GLN A 19 10.46 28.60 5.62
CA GLN A 19 10.00 27.28 5.17
C GLN A 19 10.70 26.61 3.96
N ALA A 20 11.62 25.73 4.31
CA ALA A 20 12.08 24.62 3.48
C ALA A 20 10.92 23.68 3.09
N PRO A 21 10.90 23.13 1.86
CA PRO A 21 9.98 22.05 1.53
C PRO A 21 10.41 20.80 2.31
N LEU A 22 9.60 20.40 3.28
CA LEU A 22 9.69 19.08 3.90
C LEU A 22 9.48 18.02 2.83
N GLN A 23 10.59 17.55 2.26
CA GLN A 23 10.64 16.28 1.56
C GLN A 23 10.14 15.22 2.53
N ARG A 24 8.94 14.68 2.27
CA ARG A 24 8.41 13.53 3.00
C ARG A 24 9.32 12.35 2.68
N HIS A 25 10.31 12.11 3.53
CA HIS A 25 11.01 10.85 3.59
C HIS A 25 9.97 9.73 3.71
N SER A 26 9.81 8.99 2.63
CA SER A 26 9.09 7.72 2.60
C SER A 26 9.71 6.83 3.67
N ALA A 27 8.93 6.50 4.70
CA ALA A 27 9.35 5.63 5.78
C ALA A 27 9.96 4.34 5.20
N PHE A 28 11.27 4.19 5.38
CA PHE A 28 12.01 2.97 5.10
C PHE A 28 11.53 1.91 6.10
N VAL A 29 10.81 0.90 5.60
CA VAL A 29 10.44 -0.29 6.39
C VAL A 29 11.52 -1.34 6.09
N PRO A 30 12.43 -1.63 7.02
CA PRO A 30 13.64 -2.41 6.77
C PRO A 30 13.33 -3.92 6.80
N ASP A 31 12.47 -4.40 5.91
CA ASP A 31 12.39 -5.85 5.58
C ASP A 31 11.43 -6.19 4.41
N ARG A 32 10.91 -5.18 3.69
CA ARG A 32 10.02 -5.49 2.57
C ARG A 32 10.86 -5.73 1.32
N PRO A 33 10.86 -6.95 0.73
CA PRO A 33 11.54 -7.17 -0.53
C PRO A 33 11.05 -6.14 -1.57
N PRO A 34 11.96 -5.55 -2.35
CA PRO A 34 11.60 -4.51 -3.32
C PRO A 34 10.58 -5.08 -4.30
N ARG A 35 9.48 -4.36 -4.49
CA ARG A 35 8.48 -4.75 -5.50
C ARG A 35 9.13 -4.69 -6.88
N LEU A 36 8.98 -5.75 -7.66
CA LEU A 36 9.60 -5.84 -8.98
C LEU A 36 9.11 -4.69 -9.86
N HIS A 37 10.03 -3.81 -10.26
CA HIS A 37 9.70 -2.60 -11.02
C HIS A 37 9.24 -2.90 -12.46
N ARG A 38 9.58 -4.08 -12.99
CA ARG A 38 9.37 -4.44 -14.39
C ARG A 38 8.69 -5.81 -14.50
N VAL A 39 7.38 -5.79 -14.69
CA VAL A 39 6.57 -6.97 -15.03
C VAL A 39 6.65 -7.13 -16.56
N PHE A 40 7.25 -8.22 -17.05
CA PHE A 40 7.35 -8.48 -18.50
C PHE A 40 5.96 -8.76 -19.07
N LYS A 41 5.40 -7.79 -19.79
CA LYS A 41 4.03 -7.77 -20.36
C LYS A 41 3.90 -8.57 -21.68
N GLY A 42 4.70 -9.62 -21.86
CA GLY A 42 4.97 -10.20 -23.18
C GLY A 42 3.81 -10.99 -23.79
N TYR A 43 3.16 -11.87 -23.03
CA TYR A 43 2.18 -12.82 -23.61
C TYR A 43 1.02 -13.22 -22.67
N ASP A 44 1.16 -13.06 -21.35
CA ASP A 44 0.13 -13.44 -20.37
C ASP A 44 -0.09 -12.31 -19.36
N PRO A 45 -1.35 -11.95 -19.00
CA PRO A 45 -1.59 -10.98 -17.95
C PRO A 45 -0.99 -11.46 -16.62
N PRO A 46 -0.29 -10.60 -15.87
CA PRO A 46 0.45 -10.98 -14.68
C PRO A 46 -0.47 -11.51 -13.58
N LEU A 47 -0.13 -12.68 -13.03
CA LEU A 47 -0.81 -13.29 -11.91
C LEU A 47 -0.09 -12.95 -10.61
N TYR A 48 -0.76 -12.26 -9.70
CA TYR A 48 -0.21 -11.88 -8.40
C TYR A 48 -0.76 -12.79 -7.32
N PHE A 49 0.15 -13.40 -6.54
CA PHE A 49 -0.16 -13.97 -5.25
C PHE A 49 -0.09 -12.88 -4.19
N VAL A 50 -1.18 -12.65 -3.47
CA VAL A 50 -1.30 -11.61 -2.46
C VAL A 50 -1.62 -12.24 -1.13
N THR A 51 -0.90 -11.80 -0.10
CA THR A 51 -1.16 -12.16 1.29
C THR A 51 -1.33 -10.91 2.12
N PHE A 52 -2.37 -10.87 2.94
CA PHE A 52 -2.51 -9.83 3.96
C PHE A 52 -2.94 -10.42 5.30
N ASN A 53 -2.43 -9.81 6.36
CA ASN A 53 -2.64 -10.27 7.72
C ASN A 53 -3.57 -9.32 8.47
N THR A 54 -4.29 -9.87 9.43
CA THR A 54 -5.01 -9.10 10.45
C THR A 54 -4.03 -8.41 11.39
N HIS A 55 -4.45 -7.31 11.98
CA HIS A 55 -3.64 -6.61 12.97
C HIS A 55 -3.43 -7.50 14.20
N LYS A 56 -2.17 -7.68 14.63
CA LYS A 56 -1.77 -8.58 15.73
C LYS A 56 -2.22 -10.05 15.55
N ARG A 57 -2.43 -10.52 14.30
CA ARG A 57 -2.93 -11.88 14.00
C ARG A 57 -4.24 -12.24 14.75
N LYS A 58 -5.10 -11.24 14.98
CA LYS A 58 -6.42 -11.49 15.59
C LYS A 58 -7.26 -12.36 14.65
N LYS A 59 -7.96 -13.35 15.22
CA LYS A 59 -8.82 -14.27 14.46
C LYS A 59 -10.16 -13.62 14.07
N LEU A 60 -10.11 -12.60 13.21
CA LEU A 60 -11.28 -11.78 12.84
C LEU A 60 -11.90 -12.14 11.48
N LEU A 61 -11.21 -12.95 10.67
CA LEU A 61 -11.60 -13.25 9.30
C LEU A 61 -12.47 -14.51 9.17
N ALA A 62 -12.62 -15.29 10.24
CA ALA A 62 -13.45 -16.50 10.27
C ALA A 62 -14.95 -16.14 10.41
N ASN A 63 -15.45 -15.29 9.52
CA ASN A 63 -16.86 -14.87 9.47
C ASN A 63 -17.40 -15.10 8.04
N PRO A 64 -18.56 -15.76 7.85
CA PRO A 64 -19.20 -15.87 6.54
C PRO A 64 -19.47 -14.52 5.87
N GLU A 65 -19.69 -13.44 6.62
CA GLU A 65 -19.90 -12.10 6.07
C GLU A 65 -18.65 -11.55 5.38
N VAL A 66 -17.46 -11.83 5.93
CA VAL A 66 -16.18 -11.45 5.32
C VAL A 66 -15.98 -12.20 4.01
N HIS A 67 -16.35 -13.48 3.98
CA HIS A 67 -16.32 -14.28 2.76
C HIS A 67 -17.30 -13.74 1.70
N ALA A 68 -18.55 -13.45 2.08
CA ALA A 68 -19.55 -12.86 1.20
C ALA A 68 -19.09 -11.50 0.63
N ALA A 69 -18.52 -10.64 1.48
CA ALA A 69 -17.96 -9.35 1.06
C ALA A 69 -16.80 -9.50 0.07
N LEU A 70 -15.92 -10.50 0.26
CA LEU A 70 -14.84 -10.81 -0.68
C LEU A 70 -15.39 -11.25 -2.04
N VAL A 71 -16.36 -12.16 -2.05
CA VAL A 71 -16.99 -12.67 -3.27
C VAL A 71 -17.71 -11.55 -4.02
N HIS A 72 -18.47 -10.73 -3.31
CA HIS A 72 -19.15 -9.56 -3.89
C HIS A 72 -18.16 -8.60 -4.54
N PHE A 73 -17.08 -8.24 -3.82
CA PHE A 73 -16.03 -7.38 -4.35
C PHE A 73 -15.33 -7.98 -5.58
N ALA A 74 -15.14 -9.29 -5.62
CA ALA A 74 -14.59 -9.98 -6.78
C ALA A 74 -15.52 -9.91 -8.00
N GLN A 75 -16.83 -10.09 -7.79
CA GLN A 75 -17.85 -9.98 -8.83
C GLN A 75 -17.93 -8.55 -9.40
N GLU A 76 -17.88 -7.53 -8.54
CA GLU A 76 -17.82 -6.12 -8.97
C GLU A 76 -16.56 -5.78 -9.76
N GLY A 77 -15.46 -6.48 -9.50
CA GLY A 77 -14.18 -6.32 -10.21
C GLY A 77 -14.16 -7.00 -11.59
N SER A 78 -15.01 -8.00 -11.82
CA SER A 78 -15.00 -8.81 -13.04
C SER A 78 -15.25 -7.99 -14.33
N PRO A 79 -16.26 -7.07 -14.38
CA PRO A 79 -16.46 -6.20 -15.54
C PRO A 79 -15.29 -5.25 -15.83
N ARG A 80 -14.44 -4.98 -14.83
CA ARG A 80 -13.26 -4.10 -14.97
C ARG A 80 -12.03 -4.86 -15.50
N GLY A 81 -12.18 -6.13 -15.86
CA GLY A 81 -11.08 -6.99 -16.29
C GLY A 81 -10.16 -7.42 -15.14
N ILE A 82 -10.67 -7.41 -13.90
CA ILE A 82 -9.94 -7.87 -12.72
C ILE A 82 -10.52 -9.23 -12.31
N GLY A 83 -9.71 -10.28 -12.44
CA GLY A 83 -10.07 -11.64 -12.06
C GLY A 83 -9.49 -11.99 -10.70
N LEU A 84 -10.35 -12.39 -9.76
CA LEU A 84 -9.92 -13.03 -8.52
C LEU A 84 -9.87 -14.55 -8.74
N GLY A 85 -8.72 -15.16 -8.48
CA GLY A 85 -8.47 -16.58 -8.64
C GLY A 85 -8.83 -17.38 -7.39
N ARG A 86 -8.13 -18.52 -7.18
CA ARG A 86 -8.26 -19.28 -5.94
C ARG A 86 -7.85 -18.42 -4.74
N TYR A 87 -8.52 -18.59 -3.61
CA TYR A 87 -8.21 -17.90 -2.38
C TYR A 87 -8.45 -18.81 -1.18
N VAL A 88 -7.76 -18.49 -0.08
CA VAL A 88 -7.91 -19.15 1.22
C VAL A 88 -8.04 -18.06 2.27
N ILE A 89 -9.13 -18.13 3.04
CA ILE A 89 -9.35 -17.26 4.19
C ILE A 89 -8.99 -18.07 5.42
N MET A 90 -7.86 -17.72 6.04
CA MET A 90 -7.51 -18.19 7.38
C MET A 90 -8.05 -17.18 8.41
N PRO A 91 -8.26 -17.57 9.67
CA PRO A 91 -8.81 -16.67 10.68
C PRO A 91 -8.00 -15.39 10.91
N ASP A 92 -6.68 -15.43 10.72
CA ASP A 92 -5.74 -14.34 10.98
C ASP A 92 -5.12 -13.74 9.70
N HIS A 93 -5.21 -14.39 8.54
CA HIS A 93 -4.67 -13.89 7.28
C HIS A 93 -5.43 -14.43 6.06
N VAL A 94 -5.28 -13.78 4.92
CA VAL A 94 -5.89 -14.22 3.65
C VAL A 94 -4.82 -14.35 2.60
N HIS A 95 -4.89 -15.44 1.84
CA HIS A 95 -4.12 -15.69 0.63
C HIS A 95 -5.05 -15.64 -0.58
N LEU A 96 -4.67 -14.93 -1.62
CA LEU A 96 -5.47 -14.88 -2.85
C LEU A 96 -4.59 -14.73 -4.08
N PHE A 97 -5.10 -15.22 -5.19
CA PHE A 97 -4.57 -14.92 -6.51
C PHE A 97 -5.40 -13.82 -7.16
N VAL A 98 -4.74 -12.85 -7.77
CA VAL A 98 -5.41 -11.80 -8.54
C VAL A 98 -4.71 -11.58 -9.87
N ARG A 99 -5.51 -11.46 -10.92
CA ARG A 99 -5.07 -11.11 -12.27
C ARG A 99 -5.74 -9.81 -12.67
N GLY A 100 -4.97 -8.90 -13.24
CA GLY A 100 -5.47 -7.61 -13.71
C GLY A 100 -5.03 -7.29 -15.12
N ASN A 101 -5.71 -6.33 -15.74
CA ASN A 101 -5.36 -5.77 -17.04
C ASN A 101 -4.12 -4.86 -16.97
N LEU A 102 -3.73 -4.23 -18.09
CA LEU A 102 -2.52 -3.40 -18.16
C LEU A 102 -2.53 -2.18 -17.23
N ASP A 103 -3.70 -1.63 -16.94
CA ASP A 103 -3.88 -0.45 -16.08
C ASP A 103 -4.15 -0.82 -14.61
N PHE A 104 -4.04 -2.11 -14.28
CA PHE A 104 -4.33 -2.61 -12.94
C PHE A 104 -3.25 -2.21 -11.94
N SER A 105 -3.63 -1.34 -11.00
CA SER A 105 -2.81 -1.03 -9.82
C SER A 105 -3.13 -1.98 -8.67
N LEU A 106 -2.27 -2.97 -8.44
CA LEU A 106 -2.41 -3.93 -7.35
C LEU A 106 -2.54 -3.24 -5.98
N ARG A 107 -1.75 -2.18 -5.73
CA ARG A 107 -1.79 -1.43 -4.48
C ARG A 107 -3.16 -0.77 -4.25
N GLN A 108 -3.73 -0.17 -5.29
CA GLN A 108 -5.04 0.47 -5.19
C GLN A 108 -6.14 -0.56 -4.98
N TRP A 109 -6.08 -1.67 -5.73
CA TRP A 109 -7.04 -2.75 -5.62
C TRP A 109 -7.02 -3.39 -4.23
N VAL A 110 -5.85 -3.76 -3.69
CA VAL A 110 -5.74 -4.31 -2.32
C VAL A 110 -6.26 -3.30 -1.29
N ARG A 111 -6.01 -2.00 -1.48
CA ARG A 111 -6.52 -0.97 -0.56
C ARG A 111 -8.05 -0.90 -0.58
N MET A 112 -8.68 -0.98 -1.75
CA MET A 112 -10.14 -0.98 -1.88
C MET A 112 -10.75 -2.25 -1.30
N MET A 113 -10.18 -3.40 -1.63
CA MET A 113 -10.59 -4.70 -1.10
C MET A 113 -10.53 -4.72 0.44
N LYS A 114 -9.42 -4.29 1.03
CA LYS A 114 -9.27 -4.23 2.49
C LYS A 114 -10.32 -3.32 3.14
N ARG A 115 -10.71 -2.22 2.49
CA ARG A 115 -11.78 -1.34 2.96
C ARG A 115 -13.15 -2.03 2.89
N ALA A 116 -13.45 -2.70 1.79
CA ALA A 116 -14.69 -3.46 1.65
C ALA A 116 -14.80 -4.56 2.73
N LEU A 117 -13.71 -5.27 3.00
CA LEU A 117 -13.66 -6.29 4.05
C LEU A 117 -13.77 -5.68 5.45
N SER A 118 -13.14 -4.52 5.71
CA SER A 118 -13.26 -3.82 6.99
C SER A 118 -14.70 -3.48 7.35
N ASN A 119 -15.57 -3.22 6.38
CA ASN A 119 -17.00 -2.95 6.62
C ASN A 119 -17.77 -4.20 7.07
N ALA A 120 -17.29 -5.39 6.73
CA ALA A 120 -17.90 -6.66 7.12
C ALA A 120 -17.34 -7.21 8.46
N ILE A 121 -16.43 -6.49 9.11
CA ILE A 121 -15.83 -6.90 10.39
C ILE A 121 -16.44 -6.07 11.52
N LEU A 122 -17.21 -6.73 12.39
CA LEU A 122 -17.88 -6.13 13.56
C LEU A 122 -16.92 -5.71 14.70
N ALA A 123 -15.66 -6.14 14.68
CA ALA A 123 -14.70 -5.82 15.74
C ALA A 123 -14.24 -4.35 15.71
N GLU A 124 -13.60 -3.87 16.78
CA GLU A 124 -13.04 -2.52 16.78
C GLU A 124 -11.74 -2.41 15.95
N PRO A 125 -11.54 -1.28 15.25
CA PRO A 125 -10.32 -1.03 14.50
C PRO A 125 -9.08 -0.94 15.42
N PRO A 126 -7.87 -1.23 14.90
CA PRO A 126 -7.56 -1.63 13.54
C PRO A 126 -7.74 -3.14 13.30
N HIS A 127 -8.46 -3.50 12.22
CA HIS A 127 -8.74 -4.91 11.86
C HIS A 127 -7.61 -5.56 11.07
N LEU A 128 -7.02 -4.83 10.12
CA LEU A 128 -6.06 -5.33 9.15
C LEU A 128 -4.70 -4.66 9.32
N GLN A 129 -3.62 -5.41 9.11
CA GLN A 129 -2.27 -4.88 9.16
C GLN A 129 -2.02 -3.91 7.99
N GLN A 130 -1.23 -2.86 8.25
CA GLN A 130 -0.80 -1.93 7.22
C GLN A 130 0.17 -2.61 6.23
N GLY A 131 -0.15 -2.52 4.95
CA GLY A 131 0.61 -3.16 3.87
C GLY A 131 0.18 -4.60 3.59
N PHE A 132 0.80 -5.20 2.59
CA PHE A 132 0.51 -6.56 2.13
C PHE A 132 1.77 -7.15 1.49
N PHE A 133 1.83 -8.46 1.48
CA PHE A 133 2.82 -9.20 0.72
C PHE A 133 2.25 -9.51 -0.66
N ASP A 134 3.07 -9.38 -1.69
CA ASP A 134 2.72 -9.69 -3.06
C ASP A 134 3.90 -10.36 -3.75
N HIS A 135 3.59 -11.41 -4.51
CA HIS A 135 4.54 -12.15 -5.32
C HIS A 135 3.96 -12.35 -6.72
N LEU A 136 4.71 -11.99 -7.75
CA LEU A 136 4.31 -12.22 -9.14
C LEU A 136 4.63 -13.67 -9.51
N ILE A 137 3.62 -14.41 -9.96
CA ILE A 137 3.77 -15.75 -10.53
C ILE A 137 4.08 -15.60 -12.03
N ARG A 138 5.17 -16.24 -12.48
CA ARG A 138 5.63 -16.27 -13.88
C ARG A 138 5.52 -17.70 -14.42
#